data_AF-A0A7J0EM58-F1
#
_entry.id   AF-A0A7J0EM58-F1
#
_cell.length_a   1.000
_cell.length_b   1.000
_cell.length_c   1.000
_cell.angle_alpha   90.00
_cell.angle_beta   90.00
_cell.angle_gamma   90.00
#
_symmetry.space_group_name_H-M   'P 1'
#
loop_
_entity.id
_entity.type
_entity.pdbx_description
1 polymer ?
#
loop_
_entity_poly.entity_id
_entity_poly.type
_entity_poly.pdbx_seq_one_letter_code
_entity_poly.pdbx_strand_id
1 'polypeptide(L)'
;MDRHIEMSYCNFEAFKVLAKNYLDLDSHPLFGAIQNLLEEVDMTPADVAENLMPKTMEEDAGTWLANLIEALEIVKEKAQKKKGEKEVEPIAEKDLEEAAEK
;
A
#
# COMPACT_ATOMS: atom_id res chain seq x y z
N MET A 1 2.43 7.72 26.15
CA MET A 1 3.55 7.92 25.20
C MET A 1 3.27 7.00 24.01
N ASP A 2 2.48 7.47 23.06
CA ASP A 2 2.23 6.73 21.82
C ASP A 2 3.41 6.98 20.89
N ARG A 3 4.35 6.02 20.89
CA ARG A 3 5.42 6.00 19.89
C ARG A 3 4.78 5.58 18.58
N HIS A 4 4.34 6.56 17.81
CA HIS A 4 4.00 6.39 16.40
C HIS A 4 5.31 6.04 15.68
N ILE A 5 5.65 4.77 15.66
CA ILE A 5 6.72 4.25 14.81
C ILE A 5 6.08 4.21 13.42
N GLU A 6 6.46 5.18 12.59
CA GLU A 6 6.13 5.16 11.16
C GLU A 6 6.90 3.97 10.57
N MET A 7 6.21 2.83 10.45
CA MET A 7 6.80 1.63 9.87
C MET A 7 6.99 1.90 8.38
N SER A 8 8.24 1.91 7.93
CA SER A 8 8.59 2.04 6.52
C SER A 8 7.75 1.09 5.66
N TYR A 9 7.29 1.56 4.52
CA TYR A 9 6.54 0.73 3.57
C TYR A 9 7.38 -0.45 3.06
N CYS A 10 6.69 -1.53 2.71
CA CYS A 10 7.29 -2.75 2.23
C CYS A 10 7.83 -2.53 0.81
N ASN A 11 9.15 -2.48 0.68
CA ASN A 11 9.81 -2.48 -0.61
C ASN A 11 10.07 -3.92 -1.09
N PHE A 12 10.50 -4.07 -2.34
CA PHE A 12 10.75 -5.38 -2.92
C PHE A 12 11.81 -6.21 -2.18
N GLU A 13 12.82 -5.58 -1.57
CA GLU A 13 13.82 -6.28 -0.77
C GLU A 13 13.23 -6.85 0.51
N ALA A 14 12.40 -6.06 1.21
CA ALA A 14 11.66 -6.52 2.37
C ALA A 14 10.70 -7.67 2.00
N PHE A 15 9.99 -7.54 0.88
CA PHE A 15 9.14 -8.62 0.37
C PHE A 15 9.93 -9.92 0.12
N LYS A 16 11.11 -9.87 -0.51
CA LYS A 16 11.93 -11.07 -0.73
C LYS A 16 12.31 -11.76 0.57
N VAL A 17 12.64 -10.99 1.61
CA VAL A 17 12.93 -11.54 2.94
C VAL A 17 11.69 -12.23 3.52
N LEU A 18 10.51 -11.64 3.39
CA LEU A 18 9.25 -12.24 3.83
C LEU A 18 8.92 -13.51 3.02
N ALA A 19 9.03 -13.47 1.69
CA ALA A 19 8.76 -14.63 0.85
C ALA A 19 9.69 -15.81 1.16
N LYS A 20 10.97 -15.54 1.45
CA LYS A 20 11.90 -16.56 1.92
C LYS A 20 11.51 -17.10 3.31
N ASN A 21 11.14 -16.23 4.24
CA ASN A 21 10.85 -16.64 5.62
C ASN A 21 9.53 -17.42 5.74
N TYR A 22 8.50 -17.06 4.98
CA TYR A 22 7.17 -17.67 5.08
C TYR A 22 6.98 -18.81 4.07
N LEU A 23 7.55 -18.69 2.86
CA LEU A 23 7.28 -19.60 1.75
C LEU A 23 8.51 -20.42 1.33
N ASP A 24 9.68 -20.16 1.91
CA ASP A 24 10.97 -20.73 1.49
C ASP A 24 11.26 -20.52 -0.01
N LEU A 25 10.85 -19.36 -0.55
CA LEU A 25 11.03 -18.99 -1.95
C LEU A 25 12.07 -17.89 -2.12
N ASP A 26 13.11 -18.18 -2.90
CA ASP A 26 14.07 -17.18 -3.38
C ASP A 26 13.61 -16.49 -4.69
N SER A 27 12.76 -17.14 -5.48
CA SER A 27 12.23 -16.60 -6.74
C SER A 27 10.90 -17.23 -7.13
N HIS A 28 10.03 -16.46 -7.77
CA HIS A 28 8.78 -16.94 -8.35
C HIS A 28 8.39 -16.10 -9.56
N PRO A 29 7.71 -16.65 -10.59
CA PRO A 29 7.25 -15.88 -11.75
C PRO A 29 6.39 -14.65 -11.39
N LEU A 30 5.67 -14.72 -10.27
CA LEU A 30 4.82 -13.62 -9.77
C LEU A 30 5.59 -12.49 -9.07
N PHE A 31 6.87 -12.68 -8.72
CA PHE A 31 7.65 -11.65 -8.01
C PHE A 31 7.78 -10.37 -8.83
N GLY A 32 7.87 -10.47 -10.16
CA GLY A 32 7.93 -9.29 -11.02
C GLY A 32 6.66 -8.44 -10.95
N ALA A 33 5.49 -9.07 -10.89
CA ALA A 33 4.22 -8.35 -10.72
C ALA A 33 4.14 -7.68 -9.34
N ILE A 34 4.53 -8.41 -8.28
CA ILE A 34 4.55 -7.90 -6.91
C ILE A 34 5.52 -6.71 -6.78
N GLN A 35 6.70 -6.78 -7.41
CA GLN A 35 7.66 -5.69 -7.44
C GLN A 35 7.04 -4.42 -8.02
N ASN A 36 6.48 -4.50 -9.23
CA ASN A 36 5.87 -3.35 -9.89
C ASN A 36 4.75 -2.75 -9.06
N LEU A 37 3.92 -3.59 -8.43
CA LEU A 37 2.83 -3.14 -7.58
C LEU A 37 3.32 -2.45 -6.31
N LEU A 38 4.32 -3.01 -5.61
CA LEU A 38 4.91 -2.41 -4.41
C LEU A 38 5.64 -1.07 -4.68
N GLU A 39 6.04 -0.81 -5.92
CA GLU A 39 6.57 0.50 -6.33
C GLU A 39 5.46 1.55 -6.52
N GLU A 40 4.21 1.12 -6.74
CA GLU A 40 3.07 2.01 -6.97
C GLU A 40 2.19 2.21 -5.72
N VAL A 41 2.28 1.32 -4.73
CA VAL A 41 1.44 1.35 -3.53
C VAL A 41 2.23 1.32 -2.24
N ASP A 42 1.71 2.05 -1.27
CA ASP A 42 2.22 2.09 0.09
C ASP A 42 1.52 1.00 0.94
N MET A 43 2.17 -0.15 1.12
CA MET A 43 1.69 -1.25 1.97
C MET A 43 2.73 -1.59 3.03
N THR A 44 2.34 -1.89 4.28
CA THR A 44 3.32 -2.16 5.33
C THR A 44 3.86 -3.59 5.25
N PRO A 45 5.07 -3.87 5.78
CA PRO A 45 5.60 -5.23 5.84
C PRO A 45 4.68 -6.21 6.59
N ALA A 46 3.91 -5.73 7.57
CA ALA A 46 2.94 -6.53 8.31
C ALA A 46 1.75 -6.94 7.42
N ASP A 47 1.20 -6.00 6.65
CA ASP A 47 0.12 -6.28 5.70
C ASP A 47 0.59 -7.26 4.61
N VAL A 48 1.81 -7.08 4.10
CA VAL A 48 2.40 -8.03 3.13
C VAL A 48 2.57 -9.41 3.76
N ALA A 49 3.10 -9.50 4.98
CA ALA A 49 3.26 -10.78 5.68
C ALA A 49 1.92 -11.48 5.91
N GLU A 50 0.86 -10.75 6.22
CA GLU A 50 -0.49 -11.32 6.39
C GLU A 50 -0.99 -12.06 5.14
N ASN A 51 -0.68 -11.53 3.96
CA ASN A 51 -1.07 -12.16 2.69
C ASN A 51 -0.19 -13.37 2.32
N LEU A 52 1.02 -13.45 2.86
CA LEU A 52 1.96 -14.55 2.64
C LEU A 52 1.82 -15.68 3.68
N MET A 53 1.02 -15.49 4.73
CA MET A 53 0.84 -16.52 5.75
C MET A 53 -0.15 -17.60 5.27
N PRO A 54 0.15 -18.90 5.48
CA PRO A 54 -0.78 -19.98 5.20
C PRO A 54 -2.05 -19.81 6.02
N LYS A 55 -3.20 -19.65 5.35
CA LYS A 55 -4.51 -19.66 6.02
C LYS A 55 -5.01 -21.08 6.21
N THR A 56 -4.61 -21.98 5.34
CA THR A 56 -4.95 -23.41 5.37
C THR A 56 -3.75 -24.27 4.99
N MET A 57 -3.78 -25.56 5.35
CA MET A 57 -2.70 -26.51 5.02
C MET A 57 -2.71 -26.99 3.56
N GLU A 58 -3.74 -26.64 2.79
CA GLU A 58 -3.96 -27.14 1.43
C GLU A 58 -3.55 -26.15 0.33
N GLU A 59 -3.24 -24.91 0.69
CA GLU A 59 -2.80 -23.88 -0.24
C GLU A 59 -1.30 -23.94 -0.50
N ASP A 60 -0.90 -23.58 -1.72
CA ASP A 60 0.50 -23.49 -2.14
C ASP A 60 0.98 -22.03 -2.22
N ALA A 61 2.30 -21.87 -2.36
CA ALA A 61 2.93 -20.56 -2.44
C ALA A 61 2.41 -19.68 -3.60
N GLY A 62 1.98 -20.28 -4.71
CA GLY A 62 1.36 -19.54 -5.81
C GLY A 62 0.04 -18.89 -5.39
N THR A 63 -0.76 -19.58 -4.59
CA THR A 63 -2.03 -19.06 -4.07
C THR A 63 -1.81 -17.85 -3.15
N TRP A 64 -0.86 -17.91 -2.22
CA TRP A 64 -0.57 -16.78 -1.33
C TRP A 64 0.01 -15.57 -2.05
N LEU A 65 0.89 -15.80 -3.04
CA LEU A 65 1.41 -14.72 -3.88
C LEU A 65 0.31 -14.09 -4.76
N ALA A 66 -0.63 -14.88 -5.26
CA ALA A 66 -1.79 -14.36 -6.01
C ALA A 66 -2.69 -13.50 -5.10
N ASN A 67 -2.95 -13.94 -3.87
CA ASN A 67 -3.72 -13.17 -2.88
C ASN A 67 -3.04 -11.83 -2.57
N LEU A 68 -1.71 -11.82 -2.43
CA LEU A 68 -0.95 -10.57 -2.25
C LEU A 68 -1.11 -9.62 -3.45
N ILE A 69 -1.06 -10.14 -4.68
CA ILE A 69 -1.28 -9.33 -5.89
C ILE A 69 -2.67 -8.68 -5.86
N GLU A 70 -3.72 -9.45 -5.57
CA GLU A 70 -5.08 -8.91 -5.46
C GLU A 70 -5.18 -7.81 -4.40
N ALA A 71 -4.57 -8.03 -3.22
CA ALA A 71 -4.54 -7.03 -2.15
C ALA A 71 -3.83 -5.74 -2.59
N LEU A 72 -2.69 -5.85 -3.29
CA LEU A 72 -1.94 -4.71 -3.80
C LEU A 72 -2.74 -3.94 -4.88
N GLU A 73 -3.43 -4.64 -5.78
CA GLU A 73 -4.30 -4.02 -6.79
C GLU A 73 -5.45 -3.23 -6.13
N ILE A 74 -6.09 -3.79 -5.10
CA ILE A 74 -7.15 -3.10 -4.35
C ILE A 74 -6.61 -1.82 -3.68
N VAL A 75 -5.41 -1.87 -3.11
CA VAL A 75 -4.78 -0.68 -2.51
C VAL A 75 -4.47 0.36 -3.58
N LYS A 76 -3.96 -0.08 -4.74
CA LYS A 76 -3.67 0.78 -5.90
C LYS A 76 -4.92 1.51 -6.37
N GLU A 77 -6.03 0.80 -6.58
CA GLU A 77 -7.30 1.40 -6.99
C GLU A 77 -7.83 2.42 -5.97
N LYS A 78 -7.74 2.11 -4.67
CA LYS A 78 -8.15 3.03 -3.60
C LYS A 78 -7.28 4.29 -3.56
N ALA A 79 -5.97 4.16 -3.79
CA ALA A 79 -5.05 5.28 -3.85
C ALA A 79 -5.34 6.19 -5.06
N GLN A 80 -5.69 5.60 -6.21
CA GLN A 80 -6.07 6.35 -7.41
C GLN A 80 -7.41 7.09 -7.25
N LYS A 81 -8.42 6.45 -6.64
CA LYS A 81 -9.73 7.09 -6.37
C LYS A 81 -9.60 8.29 -5.43
N LYS A 82 -8.78 8.19 -4.38
CA LYS A 82 -8.51 9.32 -3.45
C LYS A 82 -7.77 10.49 -4.08
N LYS A 83 -7.00 10.28 -5.17
CA LYS A 83 -6.35 11.37 -5.91
C LYS A 83 -7.35 12.16 -6.77
N GLY A 84 -8.43 11.55 -7.25
CA GLY A 84 -9.47 12.21 -8.04
C GLY A 84 -10.42 13.12 -7.25
N GLU A 85 -10.57 12.91 -5.93
CA GLU A 85 -11.47 13.72 -5.07
C GLU A 85 -10.80 14.94 -4.44
N LYS A 86 -9.48 15.15 -4.63
CA LYS A 86 -8.76 16.32 -4.08
C LYS A 86 -8.71 17.56 -4.99
N GLU A 87 -9.30 17.53 -6.19
CA GLU A 87 -9.38 18.70 -7.08
C GLU A 87 -10.68 19.50 -6.95
N VAL A 88 -11.18 19.69 -5.73
CA VAL A 88 -12.08 20.82 -5.45
C VAL A 88 -11.64 21.47 -4.15
N GLU A 89 -10.54 22.22 -4.20
CA GLU A 89 -10.32 23.28 -3.23
C GLU A 89 -11.35 24.38 -3.52
N PRO A 90 -12.32 24.67 -2.62
CA PRO A 90 -13.04 25.93 -2.72
C PRO A 90 -12.02 27.03 -2.40
N ILE A 91 -11.57 27.74 -3.43
CA ILE A 91 -10.94 29.05 -3.29
C ILE A 91 -11.77 29.88 -2.32
N ALA A 92 -11.17 30.21 -1.18
CA ALA A 92 -11.76 31.03 -0.14
C ALA A 92 -11.95 32.46 -0.67
N GLU A 93 -13.13 32.74 -1.23
CA GLU A 93 -13.62 34.10 -1.37
C GLU A 93 -14.20 34.56 -0.03
N LYS A 94 -13.53 35.54 0.60
CA LYS A 94 -14.09 36.81 1.13
C LYS A 94 -13.29 37.32 2.33
N ASP A 95 -12.35 38.21 2.05
CA ASP A 95 -11.96 39.29 2.97
C ASP A 95 -11.84 40.59 2.15
N LEU A 96 -12.98 41.22 1.90
CA LEU A 96 -13.07 42.65 1.59
C LEU A 96 -14.14 43.23 2.52
N GLU A 97 -13.73 43.49 3.76
CA GLU A 97 -14.41 44.34 4.73
C GLU A 97 -13.49 45.56 4.91
N GLU A 98 -13.81 46.67 4.24
CA GLU A 98 -14.49 47.83 4.83
C GLU A 98 -13.48 48.82 5.44
N ALA A 99 -13.10 49.83 4.66
CA ALA A 99 -12.50 51.05 5.17
C ALA A 99 -13.60 52.13 5.20
N ALA A 100 -14.23 52.27 6.35
CA ALA A 100 -15.13 53.37 6.69
C ALA A 100 -14.32 54.67 6.92
N GLU A 101 -14.82 55.74 6.32
CA GLU A 101 -15.04 57.06 6.95
C GLU A 101 -13.86 57.78 7.63
N LYS A 102 -13.31 58.77 6.93
CA LYS A 102 -13.15 60.15 7.43
C LYS A 102 -13.22 61.15 6.28
#